data_AF-A0A0F9LBX9-F1
#
_entry.id   AF-A0A0F9LBX9-F1
#
_cell.length_a   1.000
_cell.length_b   1.000
_cell.length_c   1.000
_cell.angle_alpha   90.00
_cell.angle_beta   90.00
_cell.angle_gamma   90.00
#
_symmetry.space_group_name_H-M   'P 1'
#
loop_
_entity.id
_entity.type
_entity.pdbx_description
1 polymer ?
#
loop_
_entity_poly.entity_id
_entity_poly.type
_entity_poly.pdbx_seq_one_letter_code
_entity_poly.pdbx_strand_id
1 'polypeptide(L)'
;MTEVGTIKYGKDIGQLTCPKIKFVWLACRHCGKERWVRLYLAKKKQSNICRHCNQKGKQLIRNGNHYIEVRLRPNDFFYPMARKAGLVKEHRLVMAKHLGRNLHRWEIVHHKNHIKDDNRIENLQLVMEGQHRQITIMQCRITELEEKLASQVNSIRLLQWQIKELNKVPLKR
;
A
#
# COMPACT_ATOMS: atom_id res chain seq x y z
N MET A 1 -1.33 2.11 -35.82
CA MET A 1 -1.71 2.16 -34.39
C MET A 1 -1.61 3.60 -33.93
N THR A 2 -2.53 4.10 -33.10
CA THR A 2 -2.47 5.50 -32.61
C THR A 2 -1.54 5.57 -31.40
N GLU A 3 -0.54 6.44 -31.44
CA GLU A 3 0.40 6.59 -30.32
C GLU A 3 -0.25 7.32 -29.13
N VAL A 4 0.03 6.86 -27.91
CA VAL A 4 -0.43 7.52 -26.68
C VAL A 4 0.15 8.93 -26.62
N GLY A 5 -0.71 9.93 -26.44
CA GLY A 5 -0.35 11.35 -26.49
C GLY A 5 -0.75 12.05 -27.78
N THR A 6 -1.20 11.32 -28.82
CA THR A 6 -1.69 11.93 -30.07
C THR A 6 -2.90 12.83 -29.81
N ILE A 7 -2.90 14.04 -30.38
CA ILE A 7 -3.99 15.00 -30.27
C ILE A 7 -4.69 15.14 -31.63
N LYS A 8 -6.02 15.02 -31.65
CA LYS A 8 -6.86 15.19 -32.85
C LYS A 8 -8.11 16.01 -32.55
N TYR A 9 -8.72 16.61 -33.57
CA TYR A 9 -10.04 17.23 -33.41
C TYR A 9 -11.14 16.18 -33.47
N GLY A 10 -12.29 16.48 -32.86
CA GLY A 10 -13.47 15.61 -32.87
C GLY A 10 -13.87 15.17 -34.28
N LYS A 11 -13.77 16.08 -35.26
CA LYS A 11 -14.03 15.77 -36.68
C LYS A 11 -13.09 14.69 -37.25
N ASP A 12 -11.84 14.63 -36.81
CA ASP A 12 -10.82 13.70 -37.33
C ASP A 12 -10.94 12.30 -36.73
N ILE A 13 -11.76 12.14 -35.69
CA ILE A 13 -11.98 10.88 -34.95
C ILE A 13 -13.44 10.41 -35.03
N GLY A 14 -14.25 11.01 -35.92
CA GLY A 14 -15.66 10.66 -36.10
C GLY A 14 -16.62 11.15 -35.00
N GLN A 15 -16.21 12.12 -34.18
CA GLN A 15 -17.06 12.75 -33.16
C GLN A 15 -17.85 13.95 -33.69
N LEU A 16 -19.01 13.66 -34.28
CA LEU A 16 -19.91 14.64 -34.88
C LEU A 16 -20.59 15.57 -33.87
N THR A 17 -20.71 15.15 -32.60
CA THR A 17 -21.31 15.96 -31.53
C THR A 17 -20.42 17.11 -31.05
N CYS A 18 -19.13 17.04 -31.35
CA CYS A 18 -18.14 18.01 -30.86
C CYS A 18 -16.94 18.15 -31.82
N PRO A 19 -17.18 18.54 -33.09
CA PRO A 19 -16.18 18.45 -34.15
C PRO A 19 -14.99 19.40 -33.95
N LYS A 20 -15.21 20.54 -33.28
CA LYS A 20 -14.19 21.57 -33.00
C LYS A 20 -13.40 21.34 -31.71
N ILE A 21 -13.76 20.32 -30.91
CA ILE A 21 -13.10 20.04 -29.63
C ILE A 21 -11.87 19.16 -29.86
N LYS A 22 -10.76 19.44 -29.17
CA LYS A 22 -9.54 18.61 -29.20
C LYS A 22 -9.68 17.40 -28.26
N PHE A 23 -9.17 16.27 -28.69
CA PHE A 23 -9.09 15.03 -27.92
C PHE A 23 -7.65 14.54 -27.89
N VAL A 24 -7.27 13.88 -26.81
CA VAL A 24 -5.98 13.20 -26.66
C VAL A 24 -6.18 11.70 -26.53
N TRP A 25 -5.35 10.90 -27.20
CA TRP A 25 -5.32 9.46 -27.07
C TRP A 25 -4.55 9.07 -25.81
N LEU A 26 -5.22 8.43 -24.85
CA LEU A 26 -4.62 8.06 -23.56
C LEU A 26 -4.87 6.60 -23.20
N ALA A 27 -3.82 5.91 -22.77
CA ALA A 27 -3.90 4.60 -22.12
C ALA A 27 -4.24 4.75 -20.64
N CYS A 28 -5.03 3.82 -20.09
CA CYS A 28 -5.33 3.80 -18.67
C CYS A 28 -4.16 3.25 -17.84
N ARG A 29 -3.68 3.98 -16.82
CA ARG A 29 -2.62 3.50 -15.91
C ARG A 29 -2.93 2.16 -15.21
N HIS A 30 -4.20 1.83 -15.00
CA HIS A 30 -4.61 0.64 -14.25
C HIS A 30 -5.00 -0.57 -15.12
N CYS A 31 -5.45 -0.37 -16.35
CA CYS A 31 -5.94 -1.47 -17.19
C CYS A 31 -5.41 -1.45 -18.63
N GLY A 32 -4.52 -0.52 -18.97
CA GLY A 32 -3.94 -0.39 -20.30
C GLY A 32 -4.89 0.11 -21.39
N LYS A 33 -6.22 0.07 -21.18
CA LYS A 33 -7.20 0.43 -22.21
C LYS A 33 -7.01 1.86 -22.74
N GLU A 34 -6.86 1.95 -24.05
CA GLU A 34 -6.68 3.19 -24.81
C GLU A 34 -8.03 3.80 -25.20
N ARG A 35 -8.11 5.14 -25.22
CA ARG A 35 -9.32 5.88 -25.61
C ARG A 35 -9.01 7.34 -25.94
N TRP A 36 -9.93 7.97 -26.67
CA TRP A 36 -9.98 9.43 -26.82
C TRP A 36 -10.55 10.09 -25.55
N VAL A 37 -9.83 11.09 -25.02
CA VAL A 37 -10.26 11.89 -23.87
C VAL A 37 -10.31 13.36 -24.28
N ARG A 38 -11.39 14.07 -23.94
CA ARG A 38 -11.54 15.51 -24.24
C ARG A 38 -10.43 16.33 -23.56
N LEU A 39 -9.76 17.18 -24.34
CA LEU A 39 -8.85 18.19 -23.83
C LEU A 39 -9.65 19.45 -23.46
N TYR A 40 -9.91 19.63 -22.17
CA TYR A 40 -10.43 20.90 -21.66
C TYR A 40 -9.32 21.97 -21.72
N LEU A 41 -9.65 23.16 -22.22
CA LEU A 41 -8.73 24.29 -22.32
C LEU A 41 -8.14 24.65 -20.94
N ALA A 42 -6.81 24.81 -20.93
CA ALA A 42 -5.95 25.45 -19.93
C ALA A 42 -6.45 25.43 -18.46
N LYS A 43 -6.04 24.39 -17.71
CA LYS A 43 -5.71 24.37 -16.25
C LYS A 43 -5.99 23.03 -15.57
N LYS A 44 -6.78 22.13 -16.17
CA LYS A 44 -7.09 20.81 -15.56
C LYS A 44 -6.30 19.68 -16.24
N LYS A 45 -5.44 19.00 -15.48
CA LYS A 45 -4.74 17.77 -15.91
C LYS A 45 -5.78 16.71 -16.28
N GLN A 46 -5.67 16.13 -17.48
CA GLN A 46 -6.56 15.05 -17.90
C GLN A 46 -6.22 13.78 -17.11
N SER A 47 -7.24 13.13 -16.55
CA SER A 47 -7.03 11.85 -15.86
C SER A 47 -6.68 10.76 -16.87
N ASN A 48 -5.49 10.18 -16.71
CA ASN A 48 -5.08 8.96 -17.40
C ASN A 48 -5.69 7.70 -16.77
N ILE A 49 -6.75 7.84 -15.96
CA ILE A 49 -7.50 6.71 -15.38
C ILE A 49 -8.87 6.66 -16.05
N CYS A 50 -9.24 5.50 -16.62
CA CYS A 50 -10.56 5.34 -17.25
C CYS A 50 -11.67 5.39 -16.21
N ARG A 51 -12.90 5.79 -16.60
CA ARG A 51 -14.06 5.86 -15.69
C ARG A 51 -14.28 4.54 -14.94
N HIS A 52 -14.10 3.40 -15.61
CA HIS A 52 -14.18 2.07 -14.99
C HIS A 52 -13.13 1.89 -13.89
N CYS A 53 -11.88 2.23 -14.15
CA CYS A 53 -10.79 2.15 -13.16
C CYS A 53 -10.93 3.21 -12.06
N ASN A 54 -11.46 4.39 -12.38
CA ASN A 54 -11.71 5.45 -11.41
C ASN A 54 -12.87 5.08 -10.47
N GLN A 55 -13.92 4.44 -11.00
CA GLN A 55 -15.02 3.87 -10.22
C GLN A 55 -14.65 2.56 -9.51
N LYS A 56 -13.65 1.82 -10.01
CA LYS A 56 -12.96 0.74 -9.30
C LYS A 56 -11.93 1.27 -8.30
N GLY A 57 -11.68 2.58 -8.30
CA GLY A 57 -10.84 3.24 -7.30
C GLY A 57 -11.45 2.92 -5.96
N LYS A 58 -10.81 1.97 -5.27
CA LYS A 58 -11.17 1.55 -3.92
C LYS A 58 -11.50 2.83 -3.15
N GLN A 59 -12.74 2.99 -2.69
CA GLN A 59 -13.01 4.02 -1.69
C GLN A 59 -12.22 3.54 -0.46
N LEU A 60 -10.99 4.01 -0.34
CA LEU A 60 -10.12 3.73 0.79
C LEU A 60 -10.71 4.51 1.95
N ILE A 61 -11.54 3.85 2.73
CA ILE A 61 -12.07 4.43 3.96
C ILE A 61 -11.01 4.14 5.02
N ARG A 62 -10.34 5.19 5.50
CA ARG A 62 -9.51 5.08 6.70
C ARG A 62 -10.46 5.09 7.89
N ASN A 63 -10.59 3.95 8.57
CA ASN A 63 -11.28 3.91 9.85
C ASN A 63 -10.36 4.42 10.96
N GLY A 64 -10.93 4.90 12.07
CA GLY A 64 -10.17 5.40 13.23
C GLY A 64 -9.15 4.42 13.83
N ASN A 65 -9.23 3.14 13.47
CA ASN A 65 -8.29 2.10 13.90
C ASN A 65 -7.07 1.90 12.96
N HIS A 66 -6.75 2.88 12.10
CA HIS A 66 -5.59 2.89 11.19
C HIS A 66 -5.58 1.80 10.11
N TYR A 67 -6.72 1.13 9.89
CA TYR A 67 -6.85 0.15 8.82
C TYR A 67 -7.47 0.78 7.58
N ILE A 68 -6.89 0.43 6.43
CA ILE A 68 -7.44 0.75 5.11
C ILE A 68 -8.52 -0.28 4.78
N GLU A 69 -9.74 0.17 4.49
CA GLU A 69 -10.84 -0.68 4.03
C GLU A 69 -11.16 -0.44 2.54
N VAL A 70 -11.65 -1.49 1.90
CA VAL A 70 -11.99 -1.54 0.47
C VAL A 70 -13.44 -1.99 0.34
N ARG A 71 -14.27 -1.18 -0.33
CA ARG A 71 -15.63 -1.57 -0.69
C ARG A 71 -15.62 -2.51 -1.90
N LEU A 72 -16.12 -3.73 -1.71
CA LEU A 72 -16.38 -4.72 -2.74
C LEU A 72 -17.82 -4.62 -3.24
N ARG A 73 -18.05 -5.07 -4.48
CA ARG A 73 -19.39 -5.19 -5.05
C ARG A 73 -20.01 -6.54 -4.68
N PRO A 74 -21.34 -6.66 -4.61
CA PRO A 74 -22.01 -7.93 -4.29
C PRO A 74 -21.63 -9.12 -5.19
N ASN A 75 -21.27 -8.86 -6.44
CA ASN A 75 -20.86 -9.88 -7.41
C ASN A 75 -19.34 -10.17 -7.41
N ASP A 76 -18.59 -9.64 -6.44
CA ASP A 76 -17.15 -9.89 -6.33
C ASP A 76 -16.91 -11.27 -5.67
N PHE A 77 -15.94 -12.04 -6.14
CA PHE A 77 -15.58 -13.34 -5.57
C PHE A 77 -15.20 -13.25 -4.08
N PHE A 78 -14.57 -12.13 -3.69
CA PHE A 78 -14.15 -11.88 -2.30
C PHE A 78 -15.24 -11.24 -1.44
N TYR A 79 -16.44 -11.01 -1.99
CA TYR A 79 -17.56 -10.42 -1.27
C TYR A 79 -17.96 -11.17 0.02
N PRO A 80 -17.86 -12.52 0.12
CA PRO A 80 -18.13 -13.22 1.38
C PRO A 80 -17.24 -12.80 2.56
N MET A 81 -16.07 -12.18 2.30
CA MET A 81 -15.21 -11.63 3.34
C MET A 81 -15.65 -10.23 3.81
N ALA A 82 -16.60 -9.61 3.11
CA ALA A 82 -17.07 -8.26 3.39
C ALA A 82 -17.92 -8.20 4.66
N ARG A 83 -17.71 -7.12 5.40
CA ARG A 83 -18.54 -6.69 6.53
C ARG A 83 -19.75 -5.90 6.00
N LYS A 84 -20.48 -5.24 6.91
CA LYS A 84 -21.59 -4.33 6.58
C LYS A 84 -21.16 -3.33 5.50
N ALA A 85 -22.09 -3.01 4.59
CA ALA A 85 -21.87 -2.11 3.44
C ALA A 85 -20.80 -2.57 2.42
N GLY A 86 -20.47 -3.87 2.38
CA GLY A 86 -19.55 -4.44 1.40
C GLY A 86 -18.07 -4.12 1.67
N LEU A 87 -17.70 -3.79 2.91
CA LEU A 87 -16.34 -3.36 3.24
C LEU A 87 -15.44 -4.52 3.68
N VAL A 88 -14.24 -4.62 3.11
CA VAL A 88 -13.19 -5.60 3.47
C VAL A 88 -11.91 -4.86 3.85
N LYS A 89 -11.23 -5.32 4.90
CA LYS A 89 -9.89 -4.81 5.26
C LYS A 89 -8.88 -5.10 4.14
N GLU A 90 -8.11 -4.09 3.72
CA GLU A 90 -7.23 -4.21 2.55
C GLU A 90 -6.17 -5.31 2.71
N HIS A 91 -5.49 -5.40 3.85
CA HIS A 91 -4.51 -6.47 4.10
C HIS A 91 -5.12 -7.87 3.97
N ARG A 92 -6.38 -8.06 4.42
CA ARG A 92 -7.08 -9.34 4.23
C ARG A 92 -7.34 -9.61 2.76
N LEU A 93 -7.74 -8.59 2.00
CA LEU A 93 -7.99 -8.73 0.57
C LEU A 93 -6.70 -9.01 -0.22
N VAL A 94 -5.59 -8.36 0.14
CA VAL A 94 -4.28 -8.61 -0.48
C VAL A 94 -3.84 -10.05 -0.22
N MET A 95 -3.94 -10.53 1.01
CA MET A 95 -3.59 -11.90 1.37
C MET A 95 -4.52 -12.93 0.69
N ALA A 96 -5.84 -12.69 0.67
CA ALA A 96 -6.80 -13.55 -0.01
C ALA A 96 -6.51 -13.67 -1.52
N LYS A 97 -6.17 -12.55 -2.17
CA LYS A 97 -5.79 -12.53 -3.58
C LYS A 97 -4.49 -13.28 -3.84
N HIS A 98 -3.51 -13.14 -2.95
CA HIS A 98 -2.24 -13.87 -3.06
C HIS A 98 -2.45 -15.39 -2.94
N LEU A 99 -3.36 -15.82 -2.08
CA LEU A 99 -3.71 -17.24 -1.90
C LEU A 99 -4.72 -17.78 -2.91
N GLY A 100 -5.39 -16.91 -3.67
CA GLY A 100 -6.44 -17.30 -4.62
C GLY A 100 -7.73 -17.83 -3.98
N ARG A 101 -7.96 -17.60 -2.68
CA ARG A 101 -9.17 -18.05 -1.95
C ARG A 101 -9.64 -17.04 -0.91
N ASN A 102 -10.88 -17.19 -0.47
CA ASN A 102 -11.41 -16.41 0.65
C ASN A 102 -10.76 -16.84 1.97
N LEU A 103 -10.48 -15.86 2.83
CA LEU A 103 -9.99 -16.11 4.19
C LEU A 103 -11.14 -16.36 5.14
N HIS A 104 -10.99 -17.37 5.98
CA HIS A 104 -11.89 -17.66 7.09
C HIS A 104 -11.78 -16.60 8.20
N ARG A 105 -12.77 -16.59 9.10
CA ARG A 105 -12.84 -15.59 10.18
C ARG A 105 -11.72 -15.74 11.21
N TRP A 106 -11.29 -16.98 11.46
CA TRP A 106 -10.20 -17.33 12.39
C TRP A 106 -8.80 -17.14 11.79
N GLU A 107 -8.70 -16.95 10.48
CA GLU A 107 -7.43 -16.63 9.81
C GLU A 107 -7.14 -15.15 10.00
N ILE A 108 -6.08 -14.84 10.76
CA ILE A 108 -5.65 -13.48 11.06
C ILE A 108 -4.48 -13.13 10.14
N VAL A 109 -4.48 -11.91 9.62
CA VAL A 109 -3.35 -11.38 8.86
C VAL A 109 -2.58 -10.43 9.77
N HIS A 110 -1.34 -10.80 10.04
CA HIS A 110 -0.39 -10.09 10.89
C HIS A 110 0.56 -9.23 10.04
N HIS A 111 0.88 -8.03 10.53
CA HIS A 111 1.88 -7.15 9.91
C HIS A 111 3.23 -7.38 10.60
N LYS A 112 4.22 -7.88 9.86
CA LYS A 112 5.54 -8.24 10.41
C LYS A 112 6.26 -7.03 10.99
N ASN A 113 6.17 -5.88 10.33
CA ASN A 113 6.80 -4.63 10.77
C ASN A 113 5.92 -3.79 11.73
N HIS A 114 4.76 -4.29 12.14
CA HIS A 114 3.79 -3.57 12.99
C HIS A 114 3.19 -2.28 12.39
N ILE A 115 3.49 -1.95 11.13
CA ILE A 115 2.97 -0.80 10.40
C ILE A 115 1.66 -1.20 9.70
N LYS A 116 0.53 -0.71 10.21
CA LYS A 116 -0.83 -1.16 9.82
C LYS A 116 -1.28 -0.73 8.42
N ASP A 117 -0.65 0.30 7.85
CA ASP A 117 -0.92 0.80 6.50
C ASP A 117 0.01 0.23 5.43
N ASP A 118 1.07 -0.48 5.81
CA ASP A 118 1.94 -1.21 4.90
C ASP A 118 1.35 -2.60 4.55
N ASN A 119 0.43 -2.60 3.59
CA ASN A 119 -0.30 -3.79 3.13
C ASN A 119 0.42 -4.56 2.00
N ARG A 120 1.74 -4.38 1.84
CA ARG A 120 2.52 -5.16 0.85
C ARG A 120 2.61 -6.63 1.28
N ILE A 121 2.52 -7.55 0.32
CA ILE A 121 2.37 -8.99 0.64
C ILE A 121 3.56 -9.53 1.44
N GLU A 122 4.77 -9.04 1.18
CA GLU A 122 6.00 -9.39 1.89
C GLU A 122 5.95 -9.05 3.40
N ASN A 123 5.19 -8.01 3.76
CA ASN A 123 5.01 -7.54 5.13
C ASN A 123 3.84 -8.24 5.85
N LEU A 124 3.03 -9.03 5.13
CA LEU A 124 1.89 -9.72 5.70
C LEU A 124 2.22 -11.18 6.01
N GLN A 125 1.64 -11.70 7.09
CA GLN A 125 1.73 -13.11 7.46
C GLN A 125 0.35 -13.62 7.86
N LEU A 126 -0.04 -14.78 7.33
CA LEU A 126 -1.27 -15.44 7.76
C LEU A 126 -0.97 -16.28 9.01
N VAL A 127 -1.73 -16.07 10.08
CA VAL A 127 -1.55 -16.73 11.37
C VAL A 127 -2.89 -17.16 11.95
N MET A 128 -2.88 -18.21 12.78
CA MET A 128 -4.05 -18.61 13.56
C MET A 128 -4.20 -17.75 14.81
N GLU A 129 -5.42 -17.62 15.34
CA GLU A 129 -5.72 -16.79 16.51
C GLU A 129 -4.83 -17.09 17.73
N GLY A 130 -4.62 -18.38 18.05
CA GLY A 130 -3.73 -18.78 19.16
C GLY A 130 -2.27 -18.39 18.93
N GLN A 131 -1.81 -18.43 17.68
CA GLN A 131 -0.43 -18.07 17.31
C GLN A 131 -0.24 -16.55 17.27
N HIS A 132 -1.25 -15.79 16.85
CA HIS A 132 -1.17 -14.33 16.74
C HIS A 132 -0.81 -13.67 18.07
N ARG A 133 -1.44 -14.10 19.17
CA ARG A 133 -1.16 -13.57 20.50
C ARG A 133 0.29 -13.86 20.93
N GLN A 134 0.76 -15.09 20.72
CA GLN A 134 2.13 -15.48 21.04
C GLN A 134 3.15 -14.71 20.22
N ILE A 135 2.95 -14.61 18.90
CA ILE A 135 3.81 -13.84 17.99
C ILE A 135 3.89 -12.38 18.45
N THR A 136 2.76 -11.76 18.79
CA THR A 136 2.73 -10.38 19.28
C THR A 136 3.56 -10.20 20.56
N ILE A 137 3.42 -11.12 21.54
CA ILE A 137 4.18 -11.08 22.79
C ILE A 137 5.67 -11.27 22.53
N MET A 138 6.03 -12.25 21.70
CA MET A 138 7.43 -12.55 21.36
C MET A 138 8.08 -11.38 20.61
N GLN A 139 7.38 -10.76 19.65
CA GLN A 139 7.91 -9.60 18.92
C GLN A 139 8.15 -8.41 19.84
N CYS A 140 7.20 -8.10 20.74
CA CYS A 140 7.39 -7.05 21.73
C CYS A 140 8.64 -7.29 22.60
N ARG A 141 8.84 -8.56 23.02
CA ARG A 141 10.04 -8.95 23.78
C ARG A 141 11.33 -8.83 22.98
N ILE A 142 11.31 -9.19 21.70
CA ILE A 142 12.47 -9.05 20.80
C ILE A 142 12.85 -7.58 20.68
N THR A 143 11.89 -6.69 20.40
CA THR A 143 12.14 -5.25 20.29
C THR A 143 12.74 -4.69 21.59
N GLU A 144 12.18 -5.05 22.75
CA GLU A 144 12.72 -4.63 24.05
C GLU A 144 14.17 -5.11 24.26
N LEU A 145 14.48 -6.34 23.85
CA LEU A 145 15.83 -6.90 23.97
C LEU A 145 16.81 -6.23 22.99
N GLU A 146 16.37 -5.91 21.78
CA GLU A 146 17.17 -5.19 20.78
C GLU A 146 17.53 -3.78 21.27
N GLU A 147 16.59 -3.06 21.87
CA GLU A 147 16.83 -1.73 22.47
C GLU A 147 17.83 -1.82 23.63
N LYS A 148 17.69 -2.82 24.50
CA LYS A 148 18.64 -3.07 25.60
C LYS A 148 20.03 -3.39 25.07
N LEU A 149 20.12 -4.24 24.05
CA LEU A 149 21.39 -4.58 23.41
C LEU A 149 22.05 -3.34 22.80
N ALA A 150 21.29 -2.50 22.10
CA ALA A 150 21.79 -1.25 21.53
C ALA A 150 22.33 -0.29 22.61
N SER A 151 21.63 -0.18 23.74
CA SER A 151 22.08 0.61 24.90
C SER A 151 23.39 0.07 25.51
N GLN A 152 23.50 -1.25 25.64
CA GLN A 152 24.73 -1.90 26.12
C GLN A 152 25.90 -1.70 25.16
N VAL A 153 25.68 -1.84 23.84
CA VAL A 153 26.69 -1.58 22.81
C VAL A 153 27.20 -0.14 22.89
N ASN A 154 26.31 0.83 23.07
CA ASN A 154 26.70 2.23 23.26
C ASN A 154 27.55 2.44 24.51
N SER A 155 27.17 1.81 25.63
CA SER A 155 27.95 1.85 26.87
C SER A 155 29.35 1.26 26.70
N ILE A 156 29.46 0.09 26.05
CA ILE A 156 30.75 -0.55 25.75
C ILE A 156 31.62 0.37 24.90
N ARG A 157 31.04 1.00 23.87
CA ARG A 157 31.75 1.92 22.98
C ARG A 157 32.29 3.14 23.75
N LEU A 158 31.51 3.68 24.68
CA LEU A 158 31.93 4.80 25.54
C LEU A 158 33.07 4.38 26.48
N LEU A 159 32.97 3.21 27.10
CA LEU A 159 34.02 2.67 27.97
C LEU A 159 35.32 2.42 27.20
N GLN A 160 35.23 1.81 26.02
CA GLN A 160 36.38 1.62 25.12
C GLN A 160 37.04 2.95 24.76
N TRP A 161 36.24 3.99 24.50
CA TRP A 161 36.75 5.33 24.26
C TRP A 161 37.46 5.91 25.49
N GLN A 162 36.88 5.79 26.69
CA GLN A 162 37.50 6.25 27.93
C GLN A 162 38.84 5.54 28.22
N ILE A 163 38.89 4.21 28.05
CA ILE A 163 40.12 3.42 28.20
C ILE A 163 41.20 3.91 27.22
N LYS A 164 40.81 4.16 25.96
CA LYS A 164 41.73 4.70 24.96
C LYS A 164 42.29 6.06 25.37
N GLU A 165 41.47 6.95 25.92
CA GLU A 165 41.94 8.26 26.39
C GLU A 165 42.86 8.14 27.62
N LEU A 166 42.54 7.27 28.58
CA LEU A 166 43.40 7.03 29.75
C LEU A 166 44.78 6.49 29.36
N ASN A 167 44.84 5.57 28.40
CA ASN A 167 46.10 5.00 27.90
C ASN A 167 46.98 6.00 27.15
N LYS A 168 46.47 7.17 26.74
CA LYS A 168 47.27 8.25 26.14
C LYS A 168 48.00 9.11 27.17
N VAL A 169 47.59 9.06 28.44
CA VAL A 169 48.20 9.87 29.50
C VAL A 169 49.48 9.18 29.96
N PRO A 170 50.68 9.79 29.81
CA PRO A 170 51.91 9.18 30.27
C PRO A 170 51.86 9.05 31.80
N LEU A 171 52.20 7.85 32.30
CA LEU A 171 52.38 7.60 33.73
C LEU A 171 53.45 8.57 34.26
N LYS A 172 53.04 9.58 35.04
CA LYS A 172 53.96 10.42 35.80
C LYS A 172 54.69 9.49 36.79
N ARG A 173 55.95 9.18 36.49
CA ARG A 173 56.90 8.60 37.43
C ARG A 173 57.35 9.65 38.44
#